data_AF-A0A931YRY4-F1
#
_entry.id   AF-A0A931YRY4-F1
#
_cell.length_a   1.000
_cell.length_b   1.000
_cell.length_c   1.000
_cell.angle_alpha   90.00
_cell.angle_beta   90.00
_cell.angle_gamma   90.00
#
_symmetry.space_group_name_H-M   'P 1'
#
loop_
_entity.id
_entity.type
_entity.pdbx_description
1 polymer ?
#
loop_
_entity_poly.entity_id
_entity_poly.type
_entity_poly.pdbx_seq_one_letter_code
_entity_poly.pdbx_strand_id
1 'polypeptide(L)'
;MPIKRIFMAGIGVFLCSTLNICLAKEVAKTEEKSDLAKLYEKIDKHYKTVEELSGYYKYNDSDWDAVSGASDNIIKLSRIIINKFSRPEDIKYEELNKTMLKEAEKMYAVAENKYEEGAL
;
A
#
# COMPACT_ATOMS: atom_id res chain seq x y z
N MET A 1 5.07 -27.64 -64.93
CA MET A 1 4.80 -26.76 -63.76
C MET A 1 3.59 -27.31 -63.01
N PRO A 2 3.72 -27.52 -61.69
CA PRO A 2 2.75 -26.86 -60.82
C PRO A 2 3.40 -26.14 -59.63
N ILE A 3 2.74 -25.06 -59.27
CA ILE A 3 3.10 -24.01 -58.32
C ILE A 3 2.50 -24.36 -56.95
N LYS A 4 3.36 -24.26 -55.93
CA LYS A 4 3.12 -23.90 -54.52
C LYS A 4 2.10 -24.71 -53.71
N ARG A 5 2.63 -25.54 -52.80
CA ARG A 5 2.07 -25.72 -51.45
C ARG A 5 2.98 -24.96 -50.47
N ILE A 6 2.61 -23.73 -50.11
CA ILE A 6 3.31 -22.94 -49.10
C ILE A 6 2.42 -22.87 -47.86
N PHE A 7 2.97 -23.42 -46.77
CA PHE A 7 2.82 -22.99 -45.38
C PHE A 7 1.43 -22.52 -44.91
N MET A 8 0.69 -23.45 -44.31
CA MET A 8 -0.44 -23.16 -43.41
C MET A 8 -0.24 -23.94 -42.09
N ALA A 9 0.87 -23.69 -41.40
CA ALA A 9 1.16 -24.30 -40.09
C ALA A 9 1.76 -23.33 -39.05
N GLY A 10 1.95 -22.06 -39.40
CA GLY A 10 2.67 -21.09 -38.54
C GLY A 10 1.80 -20.16 -37.68
N ILE A 11 0.49 -20.06 -37.93
CA ILE A 11 -0.35 -19.01 -37.31
C ILE A 11 -1.09 -19.50 -36.05
N GLY A 12 -1.33 -20.81 -35.91
CA GLY A 12 -2.15 -21.36 -34.81
C GLY A 12 -1.47 -21.34 -33.43
N VAL A 13 -0.14 -21.38 -33.36
CA VAL A 13 0.58 -21.45 -32.07
C VAL A 13 0.80 -20.06 -31.45
N PHE A 14 0.92 -19.01 -32.28
CA PHE A 14 1.22 -17.65 -31.81
C PHE A 14 0.04 -16.96 -31.13
N LEU A 15 -1.19 -17.29 -31.55
CA LEU A 15 -2.43 -16.75 -30.98
C LEU A 15 -2.80 -17.36 -29.61
N CYS A 16 -2.36 -18.60 -29.34
CA CYS A 16 -2.64 -19.25 -28.06
C CYS A 16 -1.70 -18.75 -26.94
N SER A 17 -0.43 -18.44 -27.26
CA SER A 17 0.53 -17.93 -26.29
C SER A 17 0.23 -16.51 -25.81
N THR A 18 -0.31 -15.64 -26.68
CA THR A 18 -0.60 -14.24 -26.32
C THR A 18 -1.81 -14.11 -25.39
N LEU A 19 -2.83 -14.97 -25.53
CA LEU A 19 -4.00 -14.97 -24.65
C LEU A 19 -3.64 -15.35 -23.21
N ASN A 20 -2.80 -16.36 -23.02
CA ASN A 20 -2.40 -16.82 -21.69
C ASN A 20 -1.58 -15.77 -20.92
N ILE A 21 -0.73 -15.01 -21.63
CA ILE A 21 0.07 -13.93 -21.02
C ILE A 21 -0.81 -12.75 -20.59
N CYS A 22 -1.80 -12.36 -21.41
CA CYS A 22 -2.76 -11.31 -21.04
C CYS A 22 -3.57 -11.70 -19.79
N LEU A 23 -4.07 -12.93 -19.73
CA LEU A 23 -4.86 -13.42 -18.59
C LEU A 23 -4.03 -13.48 -17.30
N ALA A 24 -2.78 -13.97 -17.37
CA ALA A 24 -1.88 -13.97 -16.21
C ALA A 24 -1.57 -12.56 -15.69
N LYS A 25 -1.41 -11.59 -16.60
CA LYS A 25 -1.17 -10.18 -16.26
C LYS A 25 -2.39 -9.53 -15.59
N GLU A 26 -3.60 -9.87 -16.03
CA GLU A 26 -4.84 -9.41 -15.38
C GLU A 26 -5.05 -10.02 -13.99
N VAL A 27 -4.78 -11.32 -13.84
CA VAL A 27 -4.86 -12.01 -12.53
C VAL A 27 -3.87 -11.38 -11.54
N ALA A 28 -2.61 -11.23 -11.94
CA ALA A 28 -1.58 -10.60 -11.10
C ALA A 28 -1.95 -9.15 -10.70
N LYS A 29 -2.50 -8.37 -11.63
CA LYS A 29 -2.97 -7.00 -11.35
C LYS A 29 -4.16 -6.97 -10.37
N THR A 30 -5.00 -8.00 -10.41
CA THR A 30 -6.18 -8.10 -9.54
C THR A 30 -5.77 -8.49 -8.12
N GLU A 31 -4.85 -9.45 -7.99
CA GLU A 31 -4.24 -9.82 -6.71
C GLU A 31 -3.48 -8.65 -6.08
N GLU A 32 -2.67 -7.93 -6.85
CA GLU A 32 -1.96 -6.73 -6.39
C GLU A 32 -2.94 -5.69 -5.81
N LYS A 33 -4.02 -5.39 -6.53
CA LYS A 33 -5.05 -4.45 -6.05
C LYS A 33 -5.72 -4.91 -4.75
N SER A 34 -6.02 -6.21 -4.65
CA SER A 34 -6.59 -6.80 -3.44
C SER A 34 -5.63 -6.67 -2.26
N ASP A 35 -4.35 -6.96 -2.45
CA ASP A 35 -3.35 -6.86 -1.39
C ASP A 35 -3.14 -5.41 -0.94
N LEU A 36 -3.05 -4.48 -1.88
CA LEU A 36 -2.93 -3.06 -1.59
C LEU A 36 -4.16 -2.54 -0.82
N ALA A 37 -5.37 -2.93 -1.21
CA ALA A 37 -6.60 -2.57 -0.51
C ALA A 37 -6.60 -3.06 0.96
N LYS A 38 -6.18 -4.31 1.19
CA LYS A 38 -6.05 -4.86 2.55
C LYS A 38 -5.04 -4.11 3.42
N LEU A 39 -3.97 -3.59 2.82
CA LEU A 39 -2.99 -2.77 3.56
C LEU A 39 -3.57 -1.42 3.94
N TYR A 40 -4.27 -0.75 3.03
CA TYR A 40 -4.95 0.51 3.35
C TYR A 40 -6.08 0.34 4.36
N GLU A 41 -6.83 -0.76 4.31
CA GLU A 41 -7.86 -1.08 5.31
C GLU A 41 -7.25 -1.23 6.72
N LYS A 42 -6.07 -1.86 6.81
CA LYS A 42 -5.33 -1.95 8.09
C LYS A 42 -4.84 -0.60 8.56
N ILE A 43 -4.33 0.25 7.67
CA ILE A 43 -3.93 1.61 8.00
C ILE A 43 -5.13 2.41 8.53
N ASP A 44 -6.28 2.36 7.85
CA ASP A 44 -7.51 3.04 8.26
C ASP A 44 -7.95 2.60 9.67
N LYS A 45 -7.85 1.31 9.99
CA LYS A 45 -8.13 0.81 11.35
C LYS A 45 -7.22 1.44 12.41
N HIS A 46 -5.92 1.54 12.15
CA HIS A 46 -4.98 2.16 13.08
C HIS A 46 -5.17 3.66 13.17
N TYR A 47 -5.48 4.33 12.05
CA TYR A 47 -5.83 5.74 12.02
C TYR A 47 -7.05 6.02 12.90
N LYS A 48 -8.13 5.23 12.76
CA LYS A 48 -9.35 5.37 13.57
C LYS A 48 -9.10 5.18 15.07
N THR A 49 -8.17 4.30 15.44
CA THR A 49 -7.77 4.13 16.83
C THR A 49 -7.22 5.44 17.41
N VAL A 50 -6.42 6.17 16.64
CA VAL A 50 -5.89 7.48 17.08
C VAL A 50 -6.95 8.57 16.99
N GLU A 51 -7.79 8.57 15.94
CA GLU A 51 -8.88 9.53 15.76
C GLU A 51 -9.86 9.50 16.95
N GLU A 52 -10.24 8.31 17.41
CA GLU A 52 -11.08 8.13 18.60
C GLU A 52 -10.45 8.73 19.86
N LEU A 53 -9.12 8.70 19.98
CA LEU A 53 -8.37 9.28 21.10
C LEU A 53 -8.15 10.79 20.97
N SER A 54 -8.09 11.31 19.74
CA SER A 54 -7.79 12.71 19.43
C SER A 54 -8.79 13.73 19.99
N GLY A 55 -9.98 13.28 20.41
CA GLY A 55 -11.00 14.12 21.06
C GLY A 55 -10.80 14.34 22.56
N TYR A 56 -9.87 13.64 23.21
CA TYR A 56 -9.66 13.74 24.66
C TYR A 56 -8.60 14.78 25.03
N TYR A 57 -8.88 15.56 26.08
CA TYR A 57 -7.96 16.59 26.59
C TYR A 57 -6.84 16.03 27.50
N LYS A 58 -6.98 14.78 27.95
CA LYS A 58 -5.99 14.10 28.79
C LYS A 58 -5.85 12.65 28.34
N TYR A 59 -4.62 12.27 28.07
CA TYR A 59 -4.21 10.92 27.70
C TYR A 59 -3.63 10.25 28.94
N ASN A 60 -4.14 9.07 29.27
CA ASN A 60 -3.49 8.19 30.24
C ASN A 60 -2.39 7.36 29.56
N ASP A 61 -1.59 6.62 30.33
CA ASP A 61 -0.49 5.82 29.75
C ASP A 61 -0.97 4.80 28.70
N SER A 62 -2.14 4.19 28.88
CA SER A 62 -2.71 3.24 27.91
C SER A 62 -3.18 3.91 26.62
N ASP A 63 -3.65 5.15 26.69
CA ASP A 63 -4.00 5.94 25.49
C ASP A 63 -2.73 6.26 24.70
N TRP A 64 -1.66 6.66 25.38
CA TRP A 64 -0.37 6.91 24.76
C TRP A 64 0.23 5.66 24.13
N ASP A 65 0.13 4.52 24.80
CA ASP A 65 0.60 3.24 24.26
C ASP A 65 -0.22 2.84 23.02
N ALA A 66 -1.52 3.14 23.00
CA ALA A 66 -2.38 2.95 21.83
C ALA A 66 -1.98 3.86 20.66
N VAL A 67 -1.67 5.14 20.92
CA VAL A 67 -1.17 6.07 19.88
C VAL A 67 0.18 5.61 19.33
N SER A 68 1.14 5.27 20.20
CA SER A 68 2.46 4.79 19.80
C SER A 68 2.34 3.50 18.97
N GLY A 69 1.57 2.52 19.45
CA GLY A 69 1.34 1.27 18.75
C GLY A 69 0.61 1.43 17.40
N ALA A 70 -0.39 2.30 17.32
CA ALA A 70 -1.07 2.60 16.06
C ALA A 70 -0.12 3.29 15.06
N SER A 71 0.66 4.26 15.53
CA SER A 71 1.64 4.99 14.71
C SER A 71 2.69 4.05 14.11
N ASP A 72 3.31 3.19 14.94
CA ASP A 72 4.30 2.21 14.48
C ASP A 72 3.73 1.24 13.44
N ASN A 73 2.48 0.79 13.62
CA ASN A 73 1.83 -0.06 12.62
C ASN A 73 1.59 0.67 11.30
N ILE A 74 1.16 1.93 11.32
CA ILE A 74 0.99 2.74 10.10
C ILE A 74 2.34 2.94 9.40
N ILE A 75 3.42 3.20 10.14
CA ILE A 75 4.79 3.33 9.60
C ILE A 75 5.19 2.04 8.87
N LYS A 76 5.04 0.88 9.52
CA LYS A 76 5.37 -0.43 8.95
C LYS A 76 4.58 -0.71 7.68
N LEU A 77 3.27 -0.49 7.70
CA LEU A 77 2.39 -0.71 6.54
C LEU A 77 2.71 0.26 5.40
N SER A 78 2.95 1.53 5.69
CA SER A 78 3.32 2.54 4.69
C SER A 78 4.63 2.20 3.99
N ARG A 79 5.65 1.73 4.75
CA ARG A 79 6.91 1.25 4.16
C ARG A 79 6.70 0.05 3.24
N ILE A 80 5.81 -0.88 3.59
CA ILE A 80 5.44 -2.00 2.71
C ILE A 80 4.78 -1.49 1.43
N ILE A 81 3.84 -0.54 1.54
CA ILE A 81 3.14 0.04 0.38
C ILE A 81 4.14 0.71 -0.58
N ILE A 82 4.98 1.61 -0.06
CA ILE A 82 5.98 2.34 -0.85
C ILE A 82 6.93 1.39 -1.56
N ASN A 83 7.40 0.33 -0.88
CA ASN A 83 8.40 -0.57 -1.46
C ASN A 83 7.81 -1.60 -2.43
N LYS A 84 6.64 -2.18 -2.11
CA LYS A 84 6.05 -3.28 -2.90
C LYS A 84 5.13 -2.79 -4.01
N PHE A 85 4.50 -1.63 -3.85
CA PHE A 85 3.47 -1.11 -4.75
C PHE A 85 3.87 0.26 -5.32
N SER A 86 5.16 0.48 -5.56
CA SER A 86 5.64 1.74 -6.14
C SER A 86 5.09 1.96 -7.55
N ARG A 87 4.73 3.20 -7.85
CA ARG A 87 4.21 3.69 -9.13
C ARG A 87 4.94 4.97 -9.50
N PRO A 88 6.19 4.89 -10.02
CA PRO A 88 7.01 6.06 -10.32
C PRO A 88 6.37 7.00 -11.36
N GLU A 89 5.45 6.49 -12.17
CA GLU A 89 4.64 7.27 -13.10
C GLU A 89 3.51 8.06 -12.43
N ASP A 90 3.08 7.67 -11.23
CA ASP A 90 2.04 8.33 -10.45
C ASP A 90 2.66 9.09 -9.26
N ILE A 91 3.19 10.28 -9.58
CA ILE A 91 3.87 11.15 -8.62
C ILE A 91 2.98 11.45 -7.41
N LYS A 92 1.68 11.70 -7.65
CA LYS A 92 0.74 12.04 -6.58
C LYS A 92 0.55 10.86 -5.63
N TYR A 93 0.39 9.65 -6.13
CA TYR A 93 0.32 8.45 -5.31
C TYR A 93 1.58 8.27 -4.46
N GLU A 94 2.76 8.43 -5.05
CA GLU A 94 4.04 8.33 -4.33
C GLU A 94 4.19 9.38 -3.23
N GLU A 95 3.85 10.64 -3.52
CA GLU A 95 3.90 11.73 -2.56
C GLU A 95 2.93 11.53 -1.39
N LEU A 96 1.70 11.06 -1.67
CA LEU A 96 0.70 10.78 -0.64
C LEU A 96 1.16 9.65 0.29
N ASN A 97 1.72 8.56 -0.25
CA ASN A 97 2.24 7.46 0.57
C ASN A 97 3.45 7.89 1.44
N LYS A 98 4.35 8.71 0.88
CA LYS A 98 5.47 9.28 1.65
C LYS A 98 5.02 10.26 2.73
N THR A 99 3.99 11.04 2.43
CA THR A 99 3.39 11.97 3.41
C THR A 99 2.76 11.18 4.55
N MET A 100 1.98 10.14 4.25
CA MET A 100 1.40 9.24 5.26
C MET A 100 2.48 8.63 6.16
N LEU A 101 3.59 8.14 5.59
CA LEU A 101 4.73 7.64 6.38
C LEU A 101 5.30 8.73 7.29
N LYS A 102 5.59 9.91 6.74
CA LYS A 102 6.20 11.02 7.49
C LYS A 102 5.32 11.51 8.63
N GLU A 103 4.02 11.65 8.42
CA GLU A 103 3.10 12.08 9.47
C GLU A 103 2.92 11.00 10.54
N ALA A 104 2.91 9.72 10.18
CA ALA A 104 2.91 8.64 11.15
C ALA A 104 4.21 8.59 11.99
N GLU A 105 5.37 8.87 11.39
CA GLU A 105 6.65 9.01 12.12
C GLU A 105 6.63 10.17 13.13
N LYS A 106 6.02 11.30 12.77
CA LYS A 106 5.83 12.42 13.71
C LYS A 106 4.87 12.04 14.84
N MET A 107 3.78 11.37 14.52
CA MET A 107 2.79 10.92 15.51
C MET A 107 3.42 9.96 16.51
N TYR A 108 4.24 9.03 16.03
CA TYR A 108 5.03 8.14 16.89
C TYR A 108 5.99 8.92 17.79
N ALA A 109 6.74 9.88 17.23
CA ALA A 109 7.68 10.69 18.00
C ALA A 109 7.00 11.51 19.12
N VAL A 110 5.80 12.05 18.86
CA VAL A 110 5.01 12.73 19.89
C VAL A 110 4.64 11.77 21.03
N ALA A 111 4.21 10.55 20.70
CA ALA A 111 3.83 9.56 21.71
C ALA A 111 5.03 9.09 22.55
N GLU A 112 6.21 8.95 21.95
CA GLU A 112 7.45 8.60 22.68
C GLU A 112 7.89 9.72 23.63
N ASN A 113 7.63 10.98 23.24
CA ASN A 113 7.97 12.17 24.02
C ASN A 113 6.80 12.67 24.88
N LYS A 114 5.85 11.80 25.25
CA LYS A 114 4.60 12.14 25.96
C LYS A 114 4.75 12.91 27.28
N TYR A 115 5.94 12.92 27.88
CA TYR A 115 6.24 13.62 29.13
C TYR A 115 6.94 14.98 28.91
N GLU A 116 7.24 15.35 27.66
CA GLU A 116 7.82 16.65 27.32
C GLU A 116 6.72 17.74 27.30
N GLU A 117 7.06 18.93 27.80
CA GLU A 117 6.13 20.06 27.84
C GLU A 117 5.77 20.49 26.42
N GLY A 118 4.46 20.51 26.10
CA GLY A 118 3.97 20.84 24.76
C GLY A 118 3.93 19.67 23.76
N ALA A 119 4.03 18.42 24.23
CA ALA A 119 3.82 17.24 23.39
C ALA A 119 2.39 17.20 22.76
N LEU A 120 1.41 17.86 23.40
CA LEU A 120 0.06 18.14 22.89
C LEU A 120 -0.42 19.53 23.32
#